data_AF-A0A085W685-F1
#
_entry.id   AF-A0A085W685-F1
#
_cell.length_a   1.000
_cell.length_b   1.000
_cell.length_c   1.000
_cell.angle_alpha   90.00
_cell.angle_beta   90.00
_cell.angle_gamma   90.00
#
_symmetry.space_group_name_H-M   'P 1'
#
loop_
_entity.id
_entity.type
_entity.pdbx_description
1 polymer ?
#
loop_
_entity_poly.entity_id
_entity_poly.type
_entity_poly.pdbx_seq_one_letter_code
_entity_poly.pdbx_strand_id
1 'polypeptide(L)'
;MRSSPSLSLKVPLSVLSVLAVGLVAPGCHRALKPDVGQDRTVEAGVPLEFGSAQEGAPEVTWNFGDGTPVQKATRASHAFPRAGTFTVQALEGATELGAARITVVPRPVLRAIPADATVAFFVPQLRGNVEPMVDFYKRLVGPEVALRQIDEAPFLPLVLQSAKGDASAVDPDEGFGLFSVPVFEGSVAVLGVTDGAAALEAVVKDFESEGLTVQRRGDGSARIELRASEPVLAFLDRGYLYLAMPEKDEPKAGEPVKASTSSPDPEGVRRYVQGFTGAGLSESSLLMELRGKVQEGNLYLFSSFPKKEKDDGFPGFFSSLRVKEGRAEVDGFLASAKPLLAGKQGPVPALLEKAPVGPVAAAMMSIPPDELATALLGAPGSPRRAEALASWSQEGVDGEALIGSVRGDVTMLVYFDAPAFYRNFLTNKRPEPRGSVLLEAGLTRAEPVVAALTKAFAAGSWNVETVKEKNVTKFRLRMMEQPMVVSVAPDRLSLQAGEALDARPRENIGTALRERFSANAFGPSHLSLMVDMGRLRAEMDAPTQVPGVPTGQLAAAKAFGGAFLDQVTPFDHAFVDLAPEEGGARLRGRIVIRTR
;
A
#
# COMPACT_ATOMS: atom_id res chain seq x y z
N MET A 1 45.36 30.54 -23.94
CA MET A 1 44.63 31.19 -25.05
C MET A 1 43.27 31.61 -24.49
N ARG A 2 43.03 32.75 -23.80
CA ARG A 2 43.32 34.18 -24.08
C ARG A 2 43.11 34.49 -25.56
N SER A 3 42.24 35.39 -26.02
CA SER A 3 41.32 36.37 -25.42
C SER A 3 40.55 37.02 -26.60
N SER A 4 39.39 37.62 -26.32
CA SER A 4 38.61 38.54 -27.18
C SER A 4 39.47 39.63 -27.88
N PRO A 5 38.96 40.42 -28.86
CA PRO A 5 38.02 41.50 -28.53
C PRO A 5 37.03 41.99 -29.61
N SER A 6 36.01 42.66 -29.08
CA SER A 6 35.10 43.64 -29.65
C SER A 6 35.80 44.86 -30.28
N LEU A 7 35.17 45.49 -31.27
CA LEU A 7 35.36 46.92 -31.55
C LEU A 7 34.05 47.61 -31.96
N SER A 8 33.62 48.48 -31.05
CA SER A 8 32.80 49.67 -31.24
C SER A 8 33.27 50.52 -32.42
N LEU A 9 32.34 51.02 -33.25
CA LEU A 9 32.52 52.35 -33.85
C LEU A 9 31.20 53.03 -34.27
N LYS A 10 30.90 54.07 -33.50
CA LYS A 10 30.25 55.35 -33.80
C LYS A 10 29.91 55.66 -35.28
N VAL A 11 28.68 56.10 -35.51
CA VAL A 11 28.31 57.00 -36.63
C VAL A 11 27.56 58.21 -36.06
N PRO A 12 27.90 59.44 -36.48
CA PRO A 12 27.49 60.67 -35.82
C PRO A 12 26.17 61.26 -36.34
N LEU A 13 25.56 62.00 -35.41
CA LEU A 13 24.60 63.08 -35.55
C LEU A 13 24.64 63.82 -36.91
N SER A 14 23.50 63.87 -37.59
CA SER A 14 23.17 64.93 -38.55
C SER A 14 21.87 65.58 -38.10
N VAL A 15 21.99 66.85 -37.75
CA VAL A 15 20.95 67.76 -37.27
C VAL A 15 20.03 68.13 -38.44
N LEU A 16 18.71 68.05 -38.23
CA LEU A 16 17.77 68.94 -38.91
C LEU A 16 16.68 69.35 -37.93
N SER A 17 16.80 70.57 -37.43
CA SER A 17 15.81 71.27 -36.61
C SER A 17 14.73 71.85 -37.52
N VAL A 18 13.47 71.44 -37.36
CA VAL A 18 12.32 72.27 -37.76
C VAL A 18 11.21 72.17 -36.70
N LEU A 19 10.97 73.33 -36.11
CA LEU A 19 9.80 73.87 -35.42
C LEU A 19 8.75 72.93 -34.82
N ALA A 20 8.56 73.14 -33.52
CA ALA A 20 7.36 72.83 -32.77
C ALA A 20 6.10 73.46 -33.39
N VAL A 21 5.10 72.62 -33.65
CA VAL A 21 3.70 73.01 -33.57
C VAL A 21 3.14 72.33 -32.33
N GLY A 22 2.82 73.14 -31.33
CA GLY A 22 2.09 72.70 -30.15
C GLY A 22 0.67 72.30 -30.55
N LEU A 23 0.43 70.99 -30.60
CA LEU A 23 -0.86 70.42 -30.28
C LEU A 23 -0.67 69.72 -28.94
N VAL A 24 -1.09 70.38 -27.88
CA VAL A 24 -1.48 69.70 -26.63
C VAL A 24 -2.70 68.87 -27.01
N ALA A 25 -2.47 67.67 -27.55
CA ALA A 25 -3.46 66.63 -27.40
C ALA A 25 -3.57 66.40 -25.89
N PRO A 26 -4.78 66.39 -25.28
CA PRO A 26 -4.90 65.76 -23.98
C PRO A 26 -4.31 64.37 -24.17
N GLY A 27 -3.21 64.08 -23.46
CA GLY A 27 -2.66 62.75 -23.45
C GLY A 27 -3.84 61.85 -23.12
N CYS A 28 -4.27 61.02 -24.07
CA CYS A 28 -5.11 59.90 -23.74
C CYS A 28 -4.25 59.08 -22.78
N HIS A 29 -4.41 59.31 -21.48
CA HIS A 29 -4.11 58.31 -20.48
C HIS A 29 -4.88 57.09 -20.97
N ARG A 30 -4.15 56.18 -21.59
CA ARG A 30 -4.71 54.92 -22.09
C ARG A 30 -5.14 54.21 -20.82
N ALA A 31 -6.40 54.43 -20.42
CA ALA A 31 -6.94 53.86 -19.19
C ALA A 31 -6.68 52.36 -19.28
N LEU A 32 -5.80 51.89 -18.40
CA LEU A 32 -5.42 50.49 -18.34
C LEU A 32 -6.71 49.73 -18.03
N LYS A 33 -7.22 48.98 -19.00
CA LYS A 33 -8.38 48.11 -18.76
C LYS A 33 -8.00 47.09 -17.70
N PRO A 34 -8.91 46.74 -16.76
CA PRO A 34 -8.68 45.65 -15.84
C PRO A 34 -8.38 44.37 -16.62
N ASP A 35 -7.30 43.68 -16.28
CA ASP A 35 -6.93 42.42 -16.91
C ASP A 35 -7.69 41.26 -16.23
N VAL A 36 -8.81 40.86 -16.83
CA VAL A 36 -9.58 39.67 -16.43
C VAL A 36 -8.95 38.36 -16.93
N GLY A 37 -7.94 38.44 -17.79
CA GLY A 37 -7.34 37.29 -18.47
C GLY A 37 -8.18 36.77 -19.64
N GLN A 38 -7.78 35.62 -20.17
CA GLN A 38 -8.50 34.88 -21.20
C GLN A 38 -9.26 33.69 -20.61
N ASP A 39 -10.19 33.15 -21.39
CA ASP A 39 -10.82 31.86 -21.10
C ASP A 39 -9.73 30.79 -20.91
N ARG A 40 -9.76 30.09 -19.77
CA ARG A 40 -8.74 29.11 -19.41
C ARG A 40 -9.26 28.02 -18.48
N THR A 41 -8.60 26.87 -18.52
CA THR A 41 -8.83 25.77 -17.59
C THR A 41 -7.77 25.77 -16.50
N VAL A 42 -8.19 25.66 -15.24
CA VAL A 42 -7.34 25.67 -14.04
C VAL A 42 -7.77 24.59 -13.06
N GLU A 43 -6.98 24.36 -12.01
CA GLU A 43 -7.31 23.43 -10.94
C GLU A 43 -7.99 24.13 -9.76
N ALA A 44 -8.86 23.40 -9.07
CA ALA A 44 -9.48 23.84 -7.82
C ALA A 44 -8.43 24.12 -6.74
N GLY A 45 -8.77 25.05 -5.84
CA GLY A 45 -7.95 25.39 -4.67
C GLY A 45 -6.69 26.21 -4.94
N VAL A 46 -6.27 26.37 -6.20
CA VAL A 46 -5.07 27.15 -6.55
C VAL A 46 -5.45 28.63 -6.73
N PRO A 47 -4.82 29.57 -6.00
CA PRO A 47 -5.08 31.00 -6.18
C PRO A 47 -4.73 31.47 -7.60
N LEU A 48 -5.70 32.13 -8.23
CA LEU A 48 -5.53 32.83 -9.50
C LEU A 48 -5.44 34.33 -9.27
N GLU A 49 -4.53 34.95 -10.01
CA GLU A 49 -4.35 36.40 -9.99
C GLU A 49 -5.18 37.03 -11.12
N PHE A 50 -5.86 38.12 -10.77
CA PHE A 50 -6.65 38.96 -11.65
C PHE A 50 -6.27 40.42 -11.45
N GLY A 51 -6.37 41.23 -12.51
CA GLY A 51 -5.96 42.62 -12.50
C GLY A 51 -4.46 42.81 -12.75
N SER A 52 -3.97 44.03 -12.52
CA SER A 52 -2.61 44.42 -12.90
C SER A 52 -1.88 45.10 -11.74
N ALA A 53 -0.59 44.77 -11.59
CA ALA A 53 0.30 45.45 -10.65
C ALA A 53 0.92 46.75 -11.23
N GLN A 54 0.51 47.16 -12.43
CA GLN A 54 1.03 48.38 -13.05
C GLN A 54 0.53 49.64 -12.33
N GLU A 55 1.43 50.61 -12.18
CA GLU A 55 1.10 51.92 -11.63
C GLU A 55 0.06 52.62 -12.52
N GLY A 56 -1.07 53.01 -11.93
CA GLY A 56 -2.22 53.57 -12.66
C GLY A 56 -3.31 52.56 -13.08
N ALA A 57 -3.23 51.29 -12.66
CA ALA A 57 -4.33 50.34 -12.82
C ALA A 57 -5.56 50.77 -11.99
N PRO A 58 -6.79 50.73 -12.55
CA PRO A 58 -7.99 51.14 -11.84
C PRO A 58 -8.38 50.12 -10.75
N GLU A 59 -8.83 50.61 -9.60
CA GLU A 59 -9.47 49.78 -8.58
C GLU A 59 -10.89 49.42 -9.06
N VAL A 60 -11.16 48.11 -9.14
CA VAL A 60 -12.46 47.60 -9.63
C VAL A 60 -13.03 46.57 -8.67
N THR A 61 -14.32 46.28 -8.83
CA THR A 61 -15.01 45.22 -8.11
C THR A 61 -14.93 43.92 -8.90
N TRP A 62 -14.30 42.91 -8.32
CA TRP A 62 -14.17 41.56 -8.88
C TRP A 62 -15.32 40.68 -8.40
N ASN A 63 -16.07 40.12 -9.34
CA ASN A 63 -17.06 39.08 -9.09
C ASN A 63 -16.57 37.79 -9.76
N PHE A 64 -16.32 36.74 -8.99
CA PHE A 64 -15.76 35.49 -9.52
C PHE A 64 -16.82 34.52 -10.06
N GLY A 65 -18.11 34.78 -9.78
CA GLY A 65 -19.22 33.98 -10.32
C GLY A 65 -19.45 32.64 -9.61
N ASP A 66 -18.74 32.35 -8.52
CA ASP A 66 -18.85 31.14 -7.69
C ASP A 66 -19.68 31.34 -6.41
N GLY A 67 -20.21 32.55 -6.20
CA GLY A 67 -21.02 32.92 -5.03
C GLY A 67 -20.21 33.46 -3.85
N THR A 68 -18.88 33.52 -3.94
CA THR A 68 -18.05 34.19 -2.94
C THR A 68 -18.27 35.72 -2.93
N PRO A 69 -18.00 36.41 -1.80
CA PRO A 69 -18.08 37.87 -1.74
C PRO A 69 -17.19 38.54 -2.78
N VAL A 70 -17.70 39.61 -3.39
CA VAL A 70 -16.92 40.42 -4.34
C VAL A 70 -15.71 41.05 -3.66
N GLN A 71 -14.60 41.14 -4.39
CA GLN A 71 -13.37 41.76 -3.90
C GLN A 71 -13.17 43.12 -4.58
N LYS A 72 -12.81 44.16 -3.80
CA LYS A 72 -12.48 45.47 -4.36
C LYS A 72 -10.97 45.68 -4.29
N ALA A 73 -10.30 45.64 -5.44
CA ALA A 73 -8.85 45.78 -5.53
C ALA A 73 -8.39 46.09 -6.97
N THR A 74 -7.19 46.66 -7.11
CA THR A 74 -6.50 46.77 -8.41
C THR A 74 -5.98 45.42 -8.91
N ARG A 75 -5.61 44.55 -7.97
CA ARG A 75 -5.19 43.17 -8.18
C ARG A 75 -5.87 42.29 -7.14
N ALA A 76 -6.59 41.26 -7.61
CA ALA A 76 -7.30 40.32 -6.76
C ALA A 76 -6.69 38.92 -6.89
N SER A 77 -6.65 38.19 -5.79
CA SER A 77 -6.24 36.78 -5.74
C SER A 77 -7.45 35.95 -5.31
N HIS A 78 -7.79 34.94 -6.09
CA HIS A 78 -8.98 34.11 -5.85
C HIS A 78 -8.75 32.65 -6.18
N ALA A 79 -9.09 31.77 -5.24
CA ALA A 79 -9.03 30.32 -5.43
C ALA A 79 -10.46 29.77 -5.49
N PHE A 80 -10.78 29.06 -6.56
CA PHE A 80 -12.09 28.42 -6.71
C PHE A 80 -12.12 27.11 -5.91
N PRO A 81 -13.06 26.96 -4.96
CA PRO A 81 -13.07 25.80 -4.04
C PRO A 81 -13.61 24.51 -4.66
N ARG A 82 -14.28 24.57 -5.81
CA ARG A 82 -14.90 23.42 -6.48
C ARG A 82 -14.68 23.47 -7.98
N ALA A 83 -14.64 22.28 -8.59
CA ALA A 83 -14.75 22.15 -10.02
C ALA A 83 -16.07 22.76 -10.55
N GLY A 84 -16.01 23.40 -11.70
CA GLY A 84 -17.14 24.14 -12.26
C GLY A 84 -16.72 25.08 -13.38
N THR A 85 -17.68 25.77 -13.98
CA THR A 85 -17.40 26.83 -14.95
C THR A 85 -17.92 28.14 -14.40
N PHE A 86 -17.02 29.09 -14.21
CA PHE A 86 -17.31 30.37 -13.57
C PHE A 86 -17.04 31.53 -14.53
N THR A 87 -17.89 32.55 -14.47
CA THR A 87 -17.68 33.78 -15.24
C THR A 87 -17.13 34.84 -14.30
N VAL A 88 -15.85 35.17 -14.45
CA VAL A 88 -15.20 36.22 -13.67
C VAL A 88 -15.44 37.55 -14.36
N GLN A 89 -15.95 38.53 -13.62
CA GLN A 89 -16.28 39.87 -14.11
C GLN A 89 -15.49 40.93 -13.34
N ALA A 90 -14.93 41.89 -14.06
CA ALA A 90 -14.44 43.15 -13.49
C ALA A 90 -15.52 44.22 -13.67
N LEU A 91 -15.95 44.84 -12.57
CA LEU A 91 -17.08 45.77 -12.53
C LEU A 91 -16.66 47.15 -12.03
N GLU A 92 -17.20 48.20 -12.64
CA GLU A 92 -17.21 49.57 -12.11
C GLU A 92 -18.67 49.99 -11.84
N GLY A 93 -19.06 49.95 -10.57
CA GLY A 93 -20.46 50.06 -10.20
C GLY A 93 -21.27 48.89 -10.77
N ALA A 94 -22.26 49.19 -11.62
CA ALA A 94 -23.06 48.18 -12.32
C ALA A 94 -22.55 47.87 -13.74
N THR A 95 -21.47 48.50 -14.17
CA THR A 95 -20.95 48.37 -15.54
C THR A 95 -19.87 47.30 -15.60
N GLU A 96 -20.01 46.33 -16.51
CA GLU A 96 -18.97 45.35 -16.79
C GLU A 96 -17.85 45.96 -17.64
N LEU A 97 -16.62 45.94 -17.10
CA LEU A 97 -15.41 46.39 -17.79
C LEU A 97 -14.74 45.25 -18.57
N GLY A 98 -14.98 44.00 -18.18
CA GLY A 98 -14.56 42.80 -18.87
C GLY A 98 -15.00 41.53 -18.14
N ALA A 99 -15.00 40.41 -18.87
CA ALA A 99 -15.27 39.10 -18.32
C ALA A 99 -14.41 38.01 -18.96
N ALA A 100 -14.15 36.94 -18.20
CA ALA A 100 -13.46 35.74 -18.66
C ALA A 100 -14.13 34.49 -18.10
N ARG A 101 -14.18 33.41 -18.90
CA ARG A 101 -14.70 32.11 -18.45
C ARG A 101 -13.58 31.24 -17.91
N ILE A 102 -13.68 30.90 -16.63
CA ILE A 102 -12.72 30.03 -15.96
C ILE A 102 -13.35 28.65 -15.78
N THR A 103 -12.76 27.64 -16.42
CA THR A 103 -13.15 26.23 -16.22
C THR A 103 -12.25 25.63 -15.14
N VAL A 104 -12.81 25.30 -14.00
CA VAL A 104 -12.10 24.71 -12.87
C VAL A 104 -12.31 23.20 -12.89
N VAL A 105 -11.22 22.44 -12.87
CA VAL A 105 -11.24 20.97 -12.74
C VAL A 105 -10.79 20.55 -11.34
N PRO A 106 -11.18 19.36 -10.84
CA PRO A 106 -10.68 18.85 -9.57
C PRO A 106 -9.15 18.78 -9.60
N ARG A 107 -8.50 19.17 -8.50
CA ARG A 107 -7.05 19.00 -8.39
C ARG A 107 -6.79 17.54 -7.99
N PRO A 108 -5.97 16.77 -8.72
CA PRO A 108 -5.67 15.39 -8.32
C PRO A 108 -4.88 15.34 -7.00
N VAL A 109 -5.23 14.42 -6.08
CA VAL A 109 -4.53 14.28 -4.78
C VAL A 109 -3.02 14.07 -4.91
N LEU A 110 -2.57 13.46 -6.01
CA LEU A 110 -1.15 13.28 -6.30
C LEU A 110 -0.39 14.60 -6.50
N ARG A 111 -1.06 15.71 -6.84
CA ARG A 111 -0.47 17.05 -6.88
C ARG A 111 -0.35 17.70 -5.50
N ALA A 112 -1.09 17.17 -4.52
CA ALA A 112 -1.04 17.60 -3.12
C ALA A 112 0.04 16.83 -2.33
N ILE A 113 0.63 15.78 -2.91
CA ILE A 113 1.70 14.97 -2.33
C ILE A 113 3.04 15.38 -2.95
N PRO A 114 4.07 15.72 -2.15
CA PRO A 114 5.41 16.04 -2.66
C PRO A 114 6.01 14.92 -3.52
N ALA A 115 6.77 15.29 -4.56
CA ALA A 115 7.30 14.35 -5.54
C ALA A 115 8.34 13.37 -4.98
N ASP A 116 8.97 13.70 -3.85
CA ASP A 116 9.97 12.91 -3.15
C ASP A 116 9.38 12.06 -2.01
N ALA A 117 8.04 11.94 -1.92
CA ALA A 117 7.39 11.04 -0.98
C ALA A 117 7.94 9.61 -1.13
N THR A 118 8.34 9.00 -0.01
CA THR A 118 8.94 7.66 0.03
C THR A 118 7.89 6.57 0.07
N VAL A 119 6.74 6.88 0.67
CA VAL A 119 5.54 6.04 0.70
C VAL A 119 4.34 6.95 0.51
N ALA A 120 3.39 6.53 -0.32
CA ALA A 120 2.11 7.20 -0.48
C ALA A 120 0.99 6.17 -0.68
N PHE A 121 0.00 6.22 0.20
CA PHE A 121 -1.30 5.58 0.03
C PHE A 121 -2.29 6.63 -0.45
N PHE A 122 -3.07 6.37 -1.49
CA PHE A 122 -4.04 7.35 -1.95
C PHE A 122 -5.27 6.75 -2.64
N VAL A 123 -6.40 7.42 -2.43
CA VAL A 123 -7.67 7.22 -3.13
C VAL A 123 -7.83 8.40 -4.09
N PRO A 124 -7.83 8.18 -5.43
CA PRO A 124 -7.79 9.29 -6.39
C PRO A 124 -9.02 10.20 -6.33
N GLN A 125 -10.18 9.61 -6.04
CA GLN A 125 -11.47 10.27 -5.92
C GLN A 125 -12.27 9.58 -4.82
N LEU A 126 -12.89 10.32 -3.91
CA LEU A 126 -13.65 9.70 -2.82
C LEU A 126 -14.91 9.00 -3.34
N ARG A 127 -15.69 9.70 -4.18
CA ARG A 127 -16.94 9.22 -4.76
C ARG A 127 -16.73 7.89 -5.50
N GLY A 128 -17.47 6.87 -5.10
CA GLY A 128 -17.48 5.57 -5.76
C GLY A 128 -16.27 4.68 -5.45
N ASN A 129 -15.29 5.17 -4.67
CA ASN A 129 -14.14 4.38 -4.24
C ASN A 129 -14.22 4.04 -2.74
N VAL A 130 -14.67 4.96 -1.89
CA VAL A 130 -14.64 4.77 -0.44
C VAL A 130 -15.72 3.80 0.02
N GLU A 131 -16.95 3.92 -0.49
CA GLU A 131 -18.10 3.13 -0.04
C GLU A 131 -17.89 1.62 -0.25
N PRO A 132 -17.47 1.14 -1.44
CA PRO A 132 -17.22 -0.29 -1.65
C PRO A 132 -16.12 -0.83 -0.73
N MET A 133 -15.07 -0.04 -0.46
CA MET A 133 -13.97 -0.44 0.41
C MET A 133 -14.42 -0.56 1.87
N VAL A 134 -15.19 0.41 2.37
CA VAL A 134 -15.71 0.40 3.73
C VAL A 134 -16.69 -0.76 3.92
N ASP A 135 -17.57 -1.01 2.96
CA ASP A 135 -18.50 -2.13 3.02
C ASP A 135 -17.79 -3.49 2.97
N PHE A 136 -16.79 -3.63 2.12
CA PHE A 136 -15.94 -4.81 2.07
C PHE A 136 -15.21 -5.02 3.40
N TYR A 137 -14.61 -3.96 3.96
CA TYR A 137 -13.89 -4.03 5.22
C TYR A 137 -14.81 -4.42 6.39
N LYS A 138 -15.98 -3.79 6.52
CA LYS A 138 -17.00 -4.16 7.52
C LYS A 138 -17.42 -5.61 7.42
N ARG A 139 -17.57 -6.15 6.21
CA ARG A 139 -17.87 -7.57 6.00
C ARG A 139 -16.69 -8.47 6.35
N LEU A 140 -15.45 -8.00 6.19
CA LEU A 140 -14.24 -8.77 6.44
C LEU A 140 -13.83 -8.83 7.92
N VAL A 141 -14.01 -7.75 8.68
CA VAL A 141 -13.59 -7.70 10.10
C VAL A 141 -14.75 -7.62 11.09
N GLY A 142 -15.98 -7.46 10.59
CA GLY A 142 -17.16 -7.20 11.39
C GLY A 142 -17.42 -5.70 11.57
N PRO A 143 -18.69 -5.28 11.70
CA PRO A 143 -19.05 -3.86 11.71
C PRO A 143 -18.50 -3.12 12.93
N GLU A 144 -18.46 -3.75 14.11
CA GLU A 144 -17.97 -3.12 15.34
C GLU A 144 -16.47 -2.83 15.28
N VAL A 145 -15.67 -3.82 14.87
CA VAL A 145 -14.21 -3.66 14.70
C VAL A 145 -13.91 -2.63 13.63
N ALA A 146 -14.64 -2.69 12.50
CA ALA A 146 -14.48 -1.74 11.42
C ALA A 146 -14.81 -0.31 11.85
N LEU A 147 -15.91 -0.09 12.56
CA LEU A 147 -16.30 1.25 13.02
C LEU A 147 -15.25 1.84 13.96
N ARG A 148 -14.78 1.07 14.96
CA ARG A 148 -13.73 1.55 15.87
C ARG A 148 -12.46 1.98 15.12
N GLN A 149 -12.00 1.18 14.17
CA GLN A 149 -10.79 1.51 13.41
C GLN A 149 -11.00 2.64 12.39
N ILE A 150 -12.21 2.79 11.88
CA ILE A 150 -12.59 3.93 11.03
C ILE A 150 -12.57 5.23 11.84
N ASP A 151 -13.05 5.18 13.09
CA ASP A 151 -13.07 6.33 13.99
C ASP A 151 -11.64 6.78 14.36
N GLU A 152 -10.70 5.84 14.48
CA GLU A 152 -9.28 6.12 14.73
C GLU A 152 -8.50 6.58 13.49
N ALA A 153 -9.07 6.48 12.28
CA ALA A 153 -8.36 6.78 11.04
C ALA A 153 -8.44 8.28 10.69
N PRO A 154 -7.33 8.89 10.24
CA PRO A 154 -7.31 10.31 9.90
C PRO A 154 -8.28 10.61 8.77
N PHE A 155 -9.13 11.64 8.96
CA PHE A 155 -10.14 12.14 8.02
C PHE A 155 -11.26 11.17 7.61
N LEU A 156 -11.15 9.87 7.86
CA LEU A 156 -12.15 8.91 7.41
C LEU A 156 -13.54 9.14 8.05
N PRO A 157 -13.66 9.52 9.34
CA PRO A 157 -14.94 9.92 9.92
C PRO A 157 -15.57 11.10 9.17
N LEU A 158 -14.78 12.14 8.89
CA LEU A 158 -15.22 13.33 8.15
C LEU A 158 -15.67 12.99 6.72
N VAL A 159 -14.93 12.13 6.01
CA VAL A 159 -15.30 11.63 4.68
C VAL A 159 -16.65 10.91 4.71
N LEU A 160 -16.84 10.02 5.68
CA LEU A 160 -18.08 9.24 5.80
C LEU A 160 -19.29 10.06 6.27
N GLN A 161 -19.07 11.10 7.08
CA GLN A 161 -20.10 12.05 7.46
C GLN A 161 -20.54 12.89 6.26
N SER A 162 -19.58 13.40 5.49
CA SER A 162 -19.89 14.20 4.29
C SER A 162 -20.62 13.39 3.23
N ALA A 163 -20.28 12.10 3.06
CA ALA A 163 -20.99 11.18 2.18
C ALA A 163 -22.47 10.95 2.56
N LYS A 164 -22.83 11.17 3.83
CA LYS A 164 -24.23 11.08 4.33
C LYS A 164 -25.03 12.38 4.12
N GLY A 165 -24.41 13.44 3.58
CA GLY A 165 -25.04 14.72 3.30
C GLY A 165 -24.96 15.74 4.46
N ASP A 166 -24.31 15.39 5.56
CA ASP A 166 -24.07 16.30 6.68
C ASP A 166 -22.79 17.11 6.41
N ALA A 167 -22.98 18.38 6.00
CA ALA A 167 -21.94 19.36 5.68
C ALA A 167 -21.01 19.00 4.50
N SER A 168 -21.12 19.80 3.42
CA SER A 168 -20.37 19.64 2.18
C SER A 168 -18.92 20.16 2.26
N ALA A 169 -18.23 20.00 3.40
CA ALA A 169 -16.88 20.55 3.59
C ALA A 169 -15.82 19.78 2.78
N VAL A 170 -16.05 18.49 2.52
CA VAL A 170 -15.18 17.61 1.74
C VAL A 170 -15.55 17.68 0.26
N ASP A 171 -14.57 17.64 -0.64
CA ASP A 171 -14.82 17.51 -2.08
C ASP A 171 -14.91 16.02 -2.47
N PRO A 172 -16.09 15.49 -2.85
CA PRO A 172 -16.21 14.09 -3.23
C PRO A 172 -15.51 13.76 -4.56
N ASP A 173 -15.18 14.77 -5.37
CA ASP A 173 -14.51 14.62 -6.67
C ASP A 173 -12.99 14.75 -6.57
N GLU A 174 -12.48 15.14 -5.40
CA GLU A 174 -11.05 15.03 -5.05
C GLU A 174 -10.77 13.77 -4.22
N GLY A 175 -9.49 13.58 -3.89
CA GLY A 175 -8.99 12.37 -3.25
C GLY A 175 -8.56 12.55 -1.80
N PHE A 176 -8.13 11.44 -1.23
CA PHE A 176 -7.49 11.34 0.08
C PHE A 176 -6.12 10.66 -0.08
N GLY A 177 -5.15 11.04 0.74
CA GLY A 177 -3.85 10.40 0.79
C GLY A 177 -3.24 10.36 2.17
N LEU A 178 -2.34 9.41 2.38
CA LEU A 178 -1.45 9.30 3.53
C LEU A 178 -0.04 9.05 2.99
N PHE A 179 0.93 9.89 3.34
CA PHE A 179 2.28 9.79 2.79
C PHE A 179 3.36 10.11 3.82
N SER A 180 4.58 9.66 3.53
CA SER A 180 5.78 10.00 4.29
C SER A 180 6.79 10.69 3.37
N VAL A 181 7.55 11.63 3.94
CA VAL A 181 8.59 12.40 3.24
C VAL A 181 9.92 12.29 3.98
N PRO A 182 11.07 12.39 3.29
CA PRO A 182 12.39 12.25 3.92
C PRO A 182 12.68 13.24 5.05
N VAL A 183 12.02 14.41 5.03
CA VAL A 183 12.25 15.50 5.98
C VAL A 183 11.48 15.35 7.30
N PHE A 184 10.56 14.39 7.40
CA PHE A 184 9.64 14.26 8.53
C PHE A 184 9.57 12.84 9.07
N GLU A 185 9.74 12.71 10.38
CA GLU A 185 9.61 11.44 11.11
C GLU A 185 8.15 11.23 11.53
N GLY A 186 7.36 10.71 10.60
CA GLY A 186 5.94 10.48 10.80
C GLY A 186 5.19 10.31 9.49
N SER A 187 3.89 10.55 9.55
CA SER A 187 2.99 10.45 8.41
C SER A 187 2.16 11.72 8.24
N VAL A 188 1.82 12.03 6.99
CA VAL A 188 1.04 13.20 6.61
C VAL A 188 -0.20 12.73 5.88
N ALA A 189 -1.37 12.97 6.46
CA ALA A 189 -2.64 12.76 5.77
C ALA A 189 -3.02 14.02 4.99
N VAL A 190 -3.72 13.85 3.87
CA VAL A 190 -4.21 14.92 3.01
C VAL A 190 -5.61 14.60 2.49
N LEU A 191 -6.51 15.58 2.50
CA LEU A 191 -7.91 15.45 2.07
C LEU A 191 -8.33 16.66 1.23
N GLY A 192 -8.92 16.42 0.05
CA GLY A 192 -9.52 17.46 -0.78
C GLY A 192 -10.78 18.05 -0.14
N VAL A 193 -10.85 19.38 -0.03
CA VAL A 193 -11.90 20.09 0.71
C VAL A 193 -12.45 21.26 -0.10
N THR A 194 -13.76 21.46 -0.01
CA THR A 194 -14.43 22.61 -0.65
C THR A 194 -14.65 23.77 0.32
N ASP A 195 -14.73 23.48 1.63
CA ASP A 195 -14.70 24.49 2.68
C ASP A 195 -13.64 24.09 3.70
N GLY A 196 -12.44 24.64 3.51
CA GLY A 196 -11.29 24.31 4.37
C GLY A 196 -11.49 24.73 5.82
N ALA A 197 -12.18 25.84 6.08
CA ALA A 197 -12.42 26.32 7.44
C ALA A 197 -13.40 25.39 8.17
N ALA A 198 -14.49 24.99 7.51
CA ALA A 198 -15.43 24.02 8.06
C ALA A 198 -14.79 22.64 8.25
N ALA A 199 -13.98 22.18 7.29
CA ALA A 199 -13.27 20.90 7.39
C ALA A 199 -12.26 20.89 8.54
N LEU A 200 -11.47 21.96 8.69
CA LEU A 200 -10.54 22.13 9.80
C LEU A 200 -11.28 22.12 11.15
N GLU A 201 -12.38 22.86 11.26
CA GLU A 201 -13.17 22.91 12.50
C GLU A 201 -13.81 21.56 12.83
N ALA A 202 -14.23 20.78 11.83
CA ALA A 202 -14.73 19.42 12.06
C ALA A 202 -13.64 18.53 12.68
N VAL A 203 -12.43 18.52 12.10
CA VAL A 203 -11.30 17.75 12.61
C VAL A 203 -10.89 18.20 14.01
N VAL A 204 -10.89 19.51 14.27
CA VAL A 204 -10.60 20.03 15.61
C VAL A 204 -11.64 19.56 16.63
N LYS A 205 -12.93 19.60 16.29
CA LYS A 205 -14.01 19.12 17.17
C LYS A 205 -13.90 17.63 17.46
N ASP A 206 -13.50 16.84 16.47
CA ASP A 206 -13.28 15.40 16.65
C ASP A 206 -12.20 15.16 17.72
N PHE A 207 -11.03 15.81 17.61
CA PHE A 207 -9.96 15.70 18.61
C PHE A 207 -10.36 16.27 19.99
N GLU A 208 -11.12 17.35 20.05
CA GLU A 208 -11.65 17.88 21.32
C GLU A 208 -12.63 16.90 21.98
N SER A 209 -13.42 16.18 21.19
CA SER A 209 -14.34 15.14 21.69
C SER A 209 -13.62 13.94 22.30
N GLU A 210 -12.39 13.67 21.85
CA GLU A 210 -11.47 12.69 22.45
C GLU A 210 -10.76 13.22 23.71
N GLY A 211 -11.03 14.47 24.10
CA GLY A 211 -10.44 15.10 25.28
C GLY A 211 -9.02 15.62 25.08
N LEU A 212 -8.59 15.83 23.83
CA LEU A 212 -7.31 16.45 23.51
C LEU A 212 -7.41 17.98 23.56
N THR A 213 -6.28 18.63 23.87
CA THR A 213 -6.20 20.10 23.89
C THR A 213 -5.82 20.60 22.50
N VAL A 214 -6.61 21.52 21.94
CA VAL A 214 -6.36 22.08 20.61
C VAL A 214 -6.11 23.59 20.67
N GLN A 215 -5.01 24.04 20.06
CA GLN A 215 -4.65 25.44 19.89
C GLN A 215 -4.96 25.87 18.45
N ARG A 216 -6.06 26.60 18.27
CA ARG A 216 -6.45 27.21 16.99
C ARG A 216 -5.56 28.43 16.70
N ARG A 217 -5.20 28.64 15.44
CA ARG A 217 -4.39 29.78 15.01
C ARG A 217 -5.09 30.54 13.89
N GLY A 218 -4.88 31.86 13.84
CA GLY A 218 -5.52 32.74 12.85
C GLY A 218 -5.02 32.58 11.41
N ASP A 219 -4.05 31.70 11.18
CA ASP A 219 -3.42 31.42 9.88
C ASP A 219 -3.98 30.17 9.20
N GLY A 220 -5.14 29.68 9.62
CA GLY A 220 -5.79 28.49 9.06
C GLY A 220 -5.10 27.18 9.47
N SER A 221 -4.46 27.16 10.64
CA SER A 221 -3.88 25.95 11.23
C SER A 221 -4.36 25.72 12.66
N ALA A 222 -4.28 24.47 13.10
CA ALA A 222 -4.57 24.07 14.47
C ALA A 222 -3.52 23.07 14.96
N ARG A 223 -3.05 23.26 16.18
CA ARG A 223 -2.08 22.36 16.85
C ARG A 223 -2.81 21.55 17.90
N ILE A 224 -2.74 20.23 17.79
CA ILE A 224 -3.39 19.28 18.69
C ILE A 224 -2.32 18.70 19.61
N GLU A 225 -2.40 19.00 20.90
CA GLU A 225 -1.43 18.55 21.89
C GLU A 225 -1.70 17.09 22.28
N LEU A 226 -0.70 16.23 22.07
CA LEU A 226 -0.72 14.84 22.49
C LEU A 226 -0.06 14.68 23.86
N ARG A 227 -0.57 13.75 24.68
CA ARG A 227 0.08 13.43 25.95
C ARG A 227 1.43 12.73 25.67
N ALA A 228 2.52 13.36 26.09
CA ALA A 228 3.88 12.81 26.02
C ALA A 228 4.40 12.48 24.60
N SER A 229 3.96 13.22 23.58
CA SER A 229 4.44 13.11 22.21
C SER A 229 4.48 14.48 21.54
N GLU A 230 5.16 14.60 20.41
CA GLU A 230 5.07 15.77 19.56
C GLU A 230 3.60 15.97 19.11
N PRO A 231 3.15 17.22 18.96
CA PRO A 231 1.77 17.52 18.61
C PRO A 231 1.43 17.08 17.18
N VAL A 232 0.14 16.94 16.90
CA VAL A 232 -0.35 16.87 15.52
C VAL A 232 -0.60 18.29 15.02
N LEU A 233 -0.27 18.57 13.76
CA LEU A 233 -0.58 19.86 13.10
C LEU A 233 -1.58 19.65 11.97
N ALA A 234 -2.72 20.34 12.05
CA ALA A 234 -3.68 20.46 10.96
C ALA A 234 -3.49 21.82 10.26
N PHE A 235 -3.45 21.85 8.92
CA PHE A 235 -3.31 23.10 8.17
C PHE A 235 -3.91 23.00 6.75
N LEU A 236 -4.31 24.14 6.21
CA LEU A 236 -4.83 24.26 4.85
C LEU A 236 -3.75 24.66 3.86
N ASP A 237 -3.75 24.05 2.68
CA ASP A 237 -2.94 24.49 1.53
C ASP A 237 -3.63 24.12 0.21
N ARG A 238 -3.83 25.13 -0.66
CA ARG A 238 -4.32 24.99 -2.05
C ARG A 238 -5.51 24.02 -2.24
N GLY A 239 -6.58 24.17 -1.45
CA GLY A 239 -7.79 23.34 -1.53
C GLY A 239 -7.73 22.02 -0.74
N TYR A 240 -6.66 21.77 0.00
CA TYR A 240 -6.48 20.56 0.79
C TYR A 240 -6.32 20.85 2.27
N LEU A 241 -6.86 19.95 3.09
CA LEU A 241 -6.59 19.87 4.52
C LEU A 241 -5.53 18.81 4.77
N TYR A 242 -4.45 19.21 5.44
CA TYR A 242 -3.34 18.34 5.81
C TYR A 242 -3.34 18.07 7.31
N LEU A 243 -2.91 16.87 7.70
CA LEU A 243 -2.68 16.47 9.08
C LEU A 243 -1.28 15.84 9.20
N ALA A 244 -0.33 16.56 9.77
CA ALA A 244 1.02 16.06 10.04
C ALA A 244 1.06 15.39 11.41
N MET A 245 1.28 14.08 11.41
CA MET A 245 1.24 13.20 12.58
C MET A 245 2.63 12.61 12.83
N PRO A 246 3.35 13.06 13.88
CA PRO A 246 4.66 12.51 14.22
C PRO A 246 4.53 11.05 14.67
N GLU A 247 5.57 10.25 14.44
CA GLU A 247 5.61 8.88 14.92
C GLU A 247 5.72 8.86 16.47
N LYS A 248 5.08 7.87 17.11
CA LYS A 248 5.19 7.70 18.56
C LYS A 248 6.53 7.02 18.86
N ASP A 249 7.51 7.80 19.32
CA ASP A 249 8.76 7.25 19.83
C ASP A 249 8.51 6.48 21.15
N GLU A 250 8.59 5.15 21.11
CA GLU A 250 9.05 4.38 22.27
C GLU A 250 10.54 4.05 22.05
N PRO A 251 11.48 4.77 22.68
CA PRO A 251 12.89 4.42 22.56
C PRO A 251 13.13 3.02 23.12
N LYS A 252 13.59 2.10 22.26
CA LYS A 252 14.06 0.79 22.69
C LYS A 252 15.29 0.98 23.58
N ALA A 253 15.22 0.53 24.82
CA ALA A 253 16.31 0.67 25.77
C ALA A 253 17.61 0.04 25.24
N GLY A 254 18.65 0.85 25.05
CA GLY A 254 20.02 0.39 24.79
C GLY A 254 20.56 0.60 23.37
N GLU A 255 19.78 1.11 22.41
CA GLU A 255 20.31 1.45 21.08
C GLU A 255 20.77 2.91 21.00
N PRO A 256 21.97 3.19 20.45
CA PRO A 256 22.40 4.56 20.20
C PRO A 256 21.50 5.19 19.13
N VAL A 257 20.86 6.30 19.50
CA VAL A 257 20.09 7.15 18.59
C VAL A 257 21.03 7.62 17.48
N LYS A 258 20.86 7.08 16.27
CA LYS A 258 21.55 7.61 15.10
C LYS A 258 21.03 9.03 14.87
N ALA A 259 21.92 9.96 14.56
CA ALA A 259 21.53 11.30 14.16
C ALA A 259 20.67 11.20 12.89
N SER A 260 19.34 11.27 13.06
CA SER A 260 18.42 11.34 11.93
C SER A 260 18.48 12.74 11.34
N THR A 261 18.41 12.83 10.01
CA THR A 261 18.26 14.12 9.30
C THR A 261 16.79 14.54 9.19
N SER A 262 15.85 13.67 9.56
CA SER A 262 14.42 13.98 9.66
C SER A 262 14.10 14.63 11.00
N SER A 263 13.12 15.53 11.00
CA SER A 263 12.60 16.16 12.22
C SER A 263 11.21 15.62 12.54
N PRO A 264 10.85 15.41 13.81
CA PRO A 264 9.47 15.17 14.20
C PRO A 264 8.65 16.49 14.28
N ASP A 265 9.25 17.67 14.05
CA ASP A 265 8.55 18.97 14.06
C ASP A 265 7.54 19.08 12.89
N PRO A 266 6.23 19.10 13.17
CA PRO A 266 5.23 19.17 12.11
C PRO A 266 5.15 20.55 11.42
N GLU A 267 5.71 21.62 12.01
CA GLU A 267 5.81 22.92 11.30
C GLU A 267 6.79 22.85 10.13
N GLY A 268 7.81 21.98 10.23
CA GLY A 268 8.71 21.67 9.13
C GLY A 268 7.94 21.15 7.90
N VAL A 269 6.98 20.25 8.13
CA VAL A 269 6.11 19.68 7.09
C VAL A 269 5.26 20.75 6.43
N ARG A 270 4.64 21.64 7.21
CA ARG A 270 3.80 22.70 6.64
C ARG A 270 4.61 23.60 5.71
N ARG A 271 5.79 24.05 6.14
CA ARG A 271 6.69 24.86 5.29
C ARG A 271 7.12 24.09 4.05
N TYR A 272 7.39 22.79 4.20
CA TYR A 272 7.76 21.91 3.10
C TYR A 272 6.64 21.81 2.04
N VAL A 273 5.41 21.54 2.47
CA VAL A 273 4.22 21.42 1.59
C VAL A 273 3.89 22.75 0.92
N GLN A 274 3.92 23.87 1.66
CA GLN A 274 3.62 25.20 1.14
C GLN A 274 4.72 25.73 0.19
N GLY A 275 5.98 25.38 0.45
CA GLY A 275 7.11 25.74 -0.41
C GLY A 275 7.21 24.88 -1.67
N PHE A 276 6.61 23.69 -1.66
CA PHE A 276 6.56 22.79 -2.80
C PHE A 276 5.65 23.35 -3.91
N THR A 277 6.25 23.58 -5.08
CA THR A 277 5.57 24.03 -6.30
C THR A 277 5.76 22.98 -7.40
N GLY A 278 4.74 22.77 -8.23
CA GLY A 278 4.77 21.80 -9.35
C GLY A 278 3.71 20.71 -9.26
N ALA A 279 3.88 19.67 -10.05
CA ALA A 279 2.89 18.60 -10.23
C ALA A 279 2.95 17.48 -9.17
N GLY A 280 3.90 17.54 -8.24
CA GLY A 280 3.97 16.64 -7.10
C GLY A 280 4.25 15.22 -7.53
N LEU A 281 3.70 14.26 -6.80
CA LEU A 281 3.86 12.85 -7.10
C LEU A 281 3.26 12.47 -8.47
N SER A 282 2.33 13.27 -9.02
CA SER A 282 1.65 12.96 -10.29
C SER A 282 2.59 12.91 -11.50
N GLU A 283 3.70 13.64 -11.47
CA GLU A 283 4.73 13.66 -12.52
C GLU A 283 6.06 13.02 -12.07
N SER A 284 6.03 12.26 -10.96
CA SER A 284 7.19 11.44 -10.58
C SER A 284 7.49 10.42 -11.67
N SER A 285 8.73 10.42 -12.18
CA SER A 285 9.16 9.53 -13.25
C SER A 285 8.93 8.06 -12.91
N LEU A 286 9.25 7.68 -11.67
CA LEU A 286 9.06 6.32 -11.16
C LEU A 286 7.58 5.94 -11.08
N LEU A 287 6.71 6.83 -10.57
CA LEU A 287 5.28 6.53 -10.51
C LEU A 287 4.69 6.42 -11.92
N MET A 288 5.06 7.31 -12.85
CA MET A 288 4.56 7.26 -14.23
C MET A 288 4.96 5.95 -14.93
N GLU A 289 6.19 5.50 -14.74
CA GLU A 289 6.66 4.21 -15.27
C GLU A 289 5.84 3.04 -14.69
N LEU A 290 5.69 3.00 -13.37
CA LEU A 290 5.03 1.89 -12.68
C LEU A 290 3.52 1.87 -12.89
N ARG A 291 2.88 3.04 -13.01
CA ARG A 291 1.43 3.17 -13.21
C ARG A 291 0.96 2.49 -14.49
N GLY A 292 1.77 2.50 -15.54
CA GLY A 292 1.47 1.79 -16.79
C GLY A 292 1.47 0.26 -16.67
N LYS A 293 2.04 -0.30 -15.59
CA LYS A 293 2.17 -1.74 -15.36
C LYS A 293 1.08 -2.32 -14.44
N VAL A 294 0.37 -1.46 -13.72
CA VAL A 294 -0.59 -1.84 -12.68
C VAL A 294 -2.01 -1.50 -13.11
N GLN A 295 -2.95 -2.42 -12.92
CA GLN A 295 -4.36 -2.18 -13.20
C GLN A 295 -4.95 -1.09 -12.30
N GLU A 296 -5.98 -0.38 -12.78
CA GLU A 296 -6.67 0.63 -11.96
C GLU A 296 -7.44 0.01 -10.79
N GLY A 297 -7.40 0.65 -9.62
CA GLY A 297 -8.16 0.27 -8.43
C GLY A 297 -8.79 1.47 -7.72
N ASN A 298 -9.36 1.20 -6.55
CA ASN A 298 -9.98 2.19 -5.68
C ASN A 298 -8.96 2.88 -4.76
N LEU A 299 -7.94 2.14 -4.34
CA LEU A 299 -6.85 2.58 -3.47
C LEU A 299 -5.52 2.19 -4.09
N TYR A 300 -4.50 3.01 -3.92
CA TYR A 300 -3.17 2.78 -4.45
C TYR A 300 -2.12 2.90 -3.35
N LEU A 301 -1.04 2.13 -3.49
CA LEU A 301 0.17 2.22 -2.67
C LEU A 301 1.36 2.41 -3.59
N PHE A 302 2.08 3.50 -3.39
CA PHE A 302 3.37 3.79 -3.99
C PHE A 302 4.47 3.76 -2.94
N SER A 303 5.62 3.18 -3.27
CA SER A 303 6.83 3.33 -2.46
C SER A 303 8.05 3.50 -3.37
N SER A 304 8.94 4.40 -2.98
CA SER A 304 10.26 4.56 -3.59
C SER A 304 11.35 4.14 -2.61
N PHE A 305 12.35 3.41 -3.09
CA PHE A 305 13.49 3.02 -2.27
C PHE A 305 14.74 3.74 -2.77
N PRO A 306 15.36 4.60 -1.94
CA PRO A 306 16.56 5.33 -2.36
C PRO A 306 17.70 4.36 -2.67
N LYS A 307 18.42 4.61 -3.77
CA LYS A 307 19.58 3.82 -4.18
C LYS A 307 20.66 3.90 -3.10
N LYS A 308 21.01 2.76 -2.47
CA LYS A 308 22.25 2.65 -1.69
C LYS A 308 23.41 2.43 -2.66
N GLU A 309 24.54 3.11 -2.44
CA GLU A 309 25.65 3.34 -3.39
C GLU A 309 26.31 2.10 -4.06
N LYS A 310 25.90 0.85 -3.79
CA LYS A 310 26.50 -0.35 -4.41
C LYS A 310 25.54 -1.52 -4.70
N ASP A 311 24.22 -1.34 -4.70
CA ASP A 311 23.27 -2.43 -4.95
C ASP A 311 22.42 -2.18 -6.22
N ASP A 312 22.20 -3.23 -7.03
CA ASP A 312 21.22 -3.28 -8.15
C ASP A 312 19.78 -3.27 -7.56
N GLY A 313 19.47 -2.28 -6.72
CA GLY A 313 18.30 -2.27 -5.86
C GLY A 313 16.96 -2.08 -6.58
N PHE A 314 15.89 -2.31 -5.84
CA PHE A 314 14.51 -2.05 -6.27
C PHE A 314 14.27 -0.54 -6.28
N PRO A 315 13.99 0.13 -7.42
CA PRO A 315 13.74 1.57 -7.41
C PRO A 315 12.40 1.93 -6.74
N GLY A 316 11.41 1.03 -6.77
CA GLY A 316 10.14 1.23 -6.09
C GLY A 316 9.11 0.15 -6.37
N PHE A 317 7.96 0.33 -5.73
CA PHE A 317 6.79 -0.52 -5.81
C PHE A 317 5.55 0.32 -6.04
N PHE A 318 4.65 -0.15 -6.89
CA PHE A 318 3.32 0.42 -7.05
C PHE A 318 2.28 -0.68 -7.04
N SER A 319 1.16 -0.46 -6.37
CA SER A 319 0.03 -1.39 -6.40
C SER A 319 -1.29 -0.68 -6.31
N SER A 320 -2.32 -1.36 -6.78
CA SER A 320 -3.71 -0.97 -6.61
C SER A 320 -4.48 -2.05 -5.88
N LEU A 321 -5.48 -1.63 -5.11
CA LEU A 321 -6.52 -2.44 -4.53
C LEU A 321 -7.83 -2.10 -5.22
N ARG A 322 -8.43 -3.08 -5.87
CA ARG A 322 -9.75 -2.98 -6.51
C ARG A 322 -10.76 -3.79 -5.73
N VAL A 323 -11.82 -3.16 -5.27
CA VAL A 323 -12.92 -3.78 -4.54
C VAL A 323 -14.16 -3.79 -5.42
N LYS A 324 -14.75 -4.98 -5.60
CA LYS A 324 -16.00 -5.21 -6.33
C LYS A 324 -16.81 -6.25 -5.58
N GLU A 325 -18.10 -6.00 -5.33
CA GLU A 325 -19.10 -6.96 -4.84
C GLU A 325 -18.56 -8.16 -4.04
N GLY A 326 -18.10 -7.90 -2.80
CA GLY A 326 -17.61 -8.96 -1.91
C GLY A 326 -16.25 -9.56 -2.27
N ARG A 327 -15.51 -8.97 -3.21
CA ARG A 327 -14.15 -9.37 -3.61
C ARG A 327 -13.22 -8.17 -3.61
N ALA A 328 -12.01 -8.38 -3.11
CA ALA A 328 -10.91 -7.43 -3.18
C ALA A 328 -9.75 -8.06 -3.95
N GLU A 329 -9.17 -7.30 -4.88
CA GLU A 329 -8.06 -7.72 -5.71
C GLU A 329 -6.91 -6.74 -5.58
N VAL A 330 -5.71 -7.27 -5.40
CA VAL A 330 -4.47 -6.50 -5.43
C VAL A 330 -3.76 -6.81 -6.74
N ASP A 331 -3.33 -5.77 -7.44
CA ASP A 331 -2.38 -5.87 -8.57
C ASP A 331 -1.23 -4.92 -8.28
N GLY A 332 0.00 -5.42 -8.30
CA GLY A 332 1.18 -4.63 -7.96
C GLY A 332 2.38 -4.99 -8.80
N PHE A 333 3.29 -4.05 -8.93
CA PHE A 333 4.53 -4.20 -9.66
C PHE A 333 5.69 -3.68 -8.83
N LEU A 334 6.66 -4.56 -8.56
CA LEU A 334 7.93 -4.23 -7.92
C LEU A 334 8.97 -4.08 -9.02
N ALA A 335 9.47 -2.85 -9.23
CA ALA A 335 10.49 -2.62 -10.23
C ALA A 335 11.84 -3.22 -9.81
N SER A 336 12.60 -3.68 -10.79
CA SER A 336 14.00 -4.07 -10.62
C SER A 336 14.75 -3.99 -11.95
N ALA A 337 16.06 -3.76 -11.89
CA ALA A 337 16.92 -3.70 -13.07
C ALA A 337 17.00 -5.05 -13.82
N LYS A 338 16.82 -6.16 -13.10
CA LYS A 338 16.72 -7.52 -13.65
C LYS A 338 15.37 -8.10 -13.23
N PRO A 339 14.65 -8.83 -14.10
CA PRO A 339 13.44 -9.49 -13.68
C PRO A 339 13.76 -10.43 -12.50
N LEU A 340 13.03 -10.27 -11.40
CA LEU A 340 13.26 -10.99 -10.15
C LEU A 340 12.74 -12.40 -10.34
N LEU A 341 13.41 -13.45 -9.83
CA LEU A 341 12.98 -14.84 -10.02
C LEU A 341 13.05 -15.32 -11.49
N ALA A 342 13.65 -14.54 -12.39
CA ALA A 342 13.75 -14.82 -13.82
C ALA A 342 15.07 -15.51 -14.22
N GLY A 343 15.74 -16.17 -13.28
CA GLY A 343 16.84 -17.08 -13.57
C GLY A 343 16.43 -18.26 -14.48
N LYS A 344 17.23 -19.33 -14.50
CA LYS A 344 16.77 -20.63 -15.05
C LYS A 344 15.41 -20.93 -14.43
N GLN A 345 14.40 -21.31 -15.23
CA GLN A 345 13.04 -21.60 -14.76
C GLN A 345 13.09 -22.27 -13.39
N GLY A 346 12.41 -21.68 -12.41
CA GLY A 346 12.37 -22.24 -11.07
C GLY A 346 11.92 -23.72 -11.13
N PRO A 347 12.40 -24.57 -10.23
CA PRO A 347 12.02 -25.98 -10.24
C PRO A 347 10.50 -26.15 -10.14
N VAL A 348 9.96 -27.12 -10.90
CA VAL A 348 8.56 -27.54 -10.79
C VAL A 348 8.41 -28.34 -9.49
N PRO A 349 7.51 -27.94 -8.57
CA PRO A 349 7.32 -28.70 -7.34
C PRO A 349 6.56 -30.00 -7.61
N ALA A 350 7.20 -31.13 -7.34
CA ALA A 350 6.63 -32.45 -7.66
C ALA A 350 5.40 -32.79 -6.82
N LEU A 351 5.30 -32.28 -5.59
CA LEU A 351 4.14 -32.48 -4.72
C LEU A 351 2.83 -31.99 -5.38
N LEU A 352 2.87 -30.93 -6.19
CA LEU A 352 1.68 -30.39 -6.84
C LEU A 352 1.21 -31.22 -8.05
N GLU A 353 2.07 -32.04 -8.65
CA GLU A 353 1.71 -32.85 -9.82
C GLU A 353 0.81 -34.04 -9.45
N LYS A 354 0.94 -34.55 -8.22
CA LYS A 354 0.16 -35.69 -7.73
C LYS A 354 0.06 -35.68 -6.20
N ALA A 355 -0.95 -35.00 -5.67
CA ALA A 355 -1.25 -34.93 -4.25
C ALA A 355 -2.72 -35.25 -3.94
N PRO A 356 -3.05 -35.62 -2.69
CA PRO A 356 -4.43 -35.77 -2.25
C PRO A 356 -5.28 -34.54 -2.59
N VAL A 357 -6.52 -34.76 -3.02
CA VAL A 357 -7.43 -33.64 -3.30
C VAL A 357 -7.91 -32.93 -2.03
N GLY A 358 -8.26 -31.66 -2.20
CA GLY A 358 -8.90 -30.86 -1.16
C GLY A 358 -7.99 -30.26 -0.09
N PRO A 359 -6.78 -29.74 -0.42
CA PRO A 359 -6.06 -28.93 0.55
C PRO A 359 -6.88 -27.68 0.92
N VAL A 360 -6.93 -27.36 2.21
CA VAL A 360 -7.55 -26.13 2.75
C VAL A 360 -6.56 -24.96 2.78
N ALA A 361 -5.27 -25.24 2.65
CA ALA A 361 -4.25 -24.23 2.39
C ALA A 361 -3.12 -24.82 1.54
N ALA A 362 -2.51 -23.98 0.72
CA ALA A 362 -1.37 -24.31 -0.11
C ALA A 362 -0.38 -23.16 -0.09
N ALA A 363 0.89 -23.46 0.13
CA ALA A 363 1.99 -22.51 -0.04
C ALA A 363 3.03 -23.13 -0.97
N MET A 364 3.55 -22.33 -1.88
CA MET A 364 4.58 -22.76 -2.82
C MET A 364 5.58 -21.64 -3.00
N MET A 365 6.85 -21.99 -2.95
CA MET A 365 7.96 -21.15 -3.31
C MET A 365 8.76 -21.88 -4.38
N SER A 366 9.03 -21.23 -5.50
CA SER A 366 9.94 -21.70 -6.53
C SER A 366 10.89 -20.55 -6.84
N ILE A 367 12.08 -20.56 -6.21
CA ILE A 367 13.08 -19.50 -6.32
C ILE A 367 14.44 -20.14 -6.58
N PRO A 368 15.26 -19.65 -7.52
CA PRO A 368 16.61 -20.16 -7.72
C PRO A 368 17.43 -20.12 -6.42
N PRO A 369 18.23 -21.17 -6.10
CA PRO A 369 18.96 -21.25 -4.82
C PRO A 369 19.86 -20.05 -4.52
N ASP A 370 20.55 -19.52 -5.54
CA ASP A 370 21.46 -18.40 -5.39
C ASP A 370 20.71 -17.10 -5.05
N GLU A 371 19.53 -16.90 -5.64
CA GLU A 371 18.64 -15.76 -5.36
C GLU A 371 18.06 -15.89 -3.94
N LEU A 372 17.58 -17.09 -3.58
CA LEU A 372 17.07 -17.37 -2.23
C LEU A 372 18.14 -17.14 -1.16
N ALA A 373 19.36 -17.63 -1.39
CA ALA A 373 20.48 -17.44 -0.49
C ALA A 373 20.85 -15.97 -0.33
N THR A 374 20.86 -15.23 -1.44
CA THR A 374 21.15 -13.78 -1.43
C THR A 374 20.07 -13.00 -0.68
N ALA A 375 18.79 -13.35 -0.88
CA ALA A 375 17.68 -12.70 -0.17
C ALA A 375 17.72 -12.95 1.35
N LEU A 376 17.99 -14.19 1.76
CA LEU A 376 18.01 -14.57 3.18
C LEU A 376 19.26 -14.08 3.91
N LEU A 377 20.43 -14.26 3.30
CA LEU A 377 21.73 -14.11 3.98
C LEU A 377 22.53 -12.91 3.48
N GLY A 378 22.12 -12.29 2.37
CA GLY A 378 22.91 -11.28 1.68
C GLY A 378 23.82 -11.86 0.61
N ALA A 379 24.38 -10.98 -0.21
CA ALA A 379 25.27 -11.34 -1.31
C ALA A 379 26.47 -12.18 -0.83
N PRO A 380 27.03 -13.07 -1.66
CA PRO A 380 28.26 -13.79 -1.36
C PRO A 380 29.38 -12.83 -0.92
N GLY A 381 30.01 -13.12 0.23
CA GLY A 381 31.06 -12.29 0.82
C GLY A 381 30.60 -11.03 1.57
N SER A 382 29.28 -10.79 1.69
CA SER A 382 28.77 -9.65 2.47
C SER A 382 28.94 -9.86 3.98
N PRO A 383 29.10 -8.77 4.78
CA PRO A 383 29.14 -8.85 6.24
C PRO A 383 27.92 -9.57 6.84
N ARG A 384 26.73 -9.27 6.31
CA ARG A 384 25.47 -9.93 6.71
C ARG A 384 25.54 -11.45 6.54
N ARG A 385 26.09 -11.93 5.42
CA ARG A 385 26.23 -13.37 5.16
C ARG A 385 27.25 -14.00 6.11
N ALA A 386 28.38 -13.32 6.35
CA ALA A 386 29.40 -13.79 7.27
C ALA A 386 28.87 -13.92 8.71
N GLU A 387 28.11 -12.94 9.19
CA GLU A 387 27.46 -12.96 10.51
C GLU A 387 26.45 -14.11 10.63
N ALA A 388 25.58 -14.27 9.63
CA ALA A 388 24.58 -15.35 9.64
C ALA A 388 25.22 -16.75 9.65
N LEU A 389 26.25 -16.96 8.81
CA LEU A 389 26.98 -18.23 8.76
C LEU A 389 27.79 -18.50 10.03
N ALA A 390 28.32 -17.46 10.68
CA ALA A 390 29.02 -17.61 11.95
C ALA A 390 28.08 -18.12 13.04
N SER A 391 26.85 -17.61 13.12
CA SER A 391 25.83 -18.11 14.05
C SER A 391 25.52 -19.58 13.81
N TRP A 392 25.33 -20.00 12.56
CA TRP A 392 25.04 -21.40 12.23
C TRP A 392 26.23 -22.32 12.51
N SER A 393 27.45 -21.83 12.28
CA SER A 393 28.69 -22.54 12.61
C SER A 393 28.86 -22.76 14.12
N GLN A 394 28.42 -21.81 14.96
CA GLN A 394 28.40 -22.00 16.43
C GLN A 394 27.41 -23.10 16.84
N GLU A 395 26.28 -23.21 16.15
CA GLU A 395 25.35 -24.33 16.26
C GLU A 395 25.86 -25.60 15.53
N GLY A 396 27.07 -25.52 14.95
CA GLY A 396 27.80 -26.50 14.14
C GLY A 396 26.98 -27.10 13.01
N VAL A 397 26.25 -26.24 12.32
CA VAL A 397 25.64 -26.47 11.02
C VAL A 397 26.55 -25.84 9.96
N ASP A 398 26.90 -26.61 8.93
CA ASP A 398 27.61 -26.06 7.77
C ASP A 398 26.61 -25.34 6.87
N GLY A 399 26.51 -24.02 7.06
CA GLY A 399 25.54 -23.19 6.37
C GLY A 399 25.73 -23.15 4.86
N GLU A 400 26.95 -23.07 4.36
CA GLU A 400 27.21 -23.04 2.92
C GLU A 400 26.90 -24.39 2.27
N ALA A 401 27.23 -25.50 2.94
CA ALA A 401 26.83 -26.81 2.46
C ALA A 401 25.30 -26.97 2.43
N LEU A 402 24.60 -26.48 3.45
CA LEU A 402 23.14 -26.55 3.54
C LEU A 402 22.45 -25.70 2.48
N ILE A 403 22.90 -24.45 2.28
CA ILE A 403 22.39 -23.55 1.23
C ILE A 403 22.58 -24.20 -0.14
N GLY A 404 23.78 -24.74 -0.42
CA GLY A 404 24.08 -25.43 -1.66
C GLY A 404 23.40 -26.79 -1.82
N SER A 405 22.62 -27.25 -0.83
CA SER A 405 21.90 -28.53 -0.86
C SER A 405 20.43 -28.40 -1.31
N VAL A 406 19.88 -27.18 -1.33
CA VAL A 406 18.48 -26.93 -1.67
C VAL A 406 18.35 -26.60 -3.16
N ARG A 407 17.32 -27.14 -3.82
CA ARG A 407 17.02 -26.88 -5.24
C ARG A 407 16.22 -25.60 -5.45
N GLY A 408 15.53 -25.12 -4.40
CA GLY A 408 14.81 -23.84 -4.42
C GLY A 408 13.29 -23.93 -4.64
N ASP A 409 12.74 -25.14 -4.82
CA ASP A 409 11.30 -25.40 -4.68
C ASP A 409 10.97 -25.88 -3.27
N VAL A 410 9.94 -25.28 -2.67
CA VAL A 410 9.29 -25.73 -1.45
C VAL A 410 7.78 -25.67 -1.67
N THR A 411 7.08 -26.74 -1.35
CA THR A 411 5.60 -26.79 -1.36
C THR A 411 5.10 -27.28 -0.02
N MET A 412 4.03 -26.67 0.46
CA MET A 412 3.28 -27.11 1.62
C MET A 412 1.80 -27.19 1.27
N LEU A 413 1.17 -28.33 1.58
CA LEU A 413 -0.26 -28.56 1.46
C LEU A 413 -0.83 -28.93 2.82
N VAL A 414 -1.90 -28.26 3.22
CA VAL A 414 -2.57 -28.49 4.51
C VAL A 414 -3.95 -29.06 4.26
N TYR A 415 -4.30 -30.13 4.97
CA TYR A 415 -5.57 -30.83 4.88
C TYR A 415 -6.24 -30.86 6.24
N PHE A 416 -7.57 -30.80 6.25
CA PHE A 416 -8.37 -30.89 7.46
C PHE A 416 -8.97 -32.29 7.63
N ASP A 417 -8.99 -32.80 8.86
CA ASP A 417 -9.61 -34.07 9.23
C ASP A 417 -10.83 -33.80 10.12
N ALA A 418 -11.99 -33.65 9.49
CA ALA A 418 -13.24 -33.37 10.18
C ALA A 418 -13.69 -34.53 11.10
N PRO A 419 -13.65 -35.82 10.70
CA PRO A 419 -13.95 -36.92 11.62
C PRO A 419 -13.11 -36.90 12.89
N ALA A 420 -11.79 -36.68 12.79
CA ALA A 420 -10.93 -36.61 13.96
C ALA A 420 -11.22 -35.36 14.81
N PHE A 421 -11.45 -34.21 14.16
CA PHE A 421 -11.86 -32.98 14.84
C PHE A 421 -13.14 -33.20 15.67
N TYR A 422 -14.21 -33.74 15.09
CA TYR A 422 -15.48 -33.93 15.81
C TYR A 422 -15.38 -34.94 16.94
N ARG A 423 -14.66 -36.04 16.73
CA ARG A 423 -14.41 -37.03 17.78
C ARG A 423 -13.70 -36.37 18.97
N ASN A 424 -12.61 -35.65 18.73
CA ASN A 424 -11.85 -34.99 19.79
C ASN A 424 -12.62 -33.85 20.44
N PHE A 425 -13.36 -33.05 19.66
CA PHE A 425 -14.20 -31.98 20.17
C PHE A 425 -15.25 -32.52 21.16
N LEU A 426 -15.91 -33.63 20.84
CA LEU A 426 -16.92 -34.23 21.71
C LEU A 426 -16.31 -34.90 22.95
N THR A 427 -15.12 -35.49 22.83
CA THR A 427 -14.41 -36.10 23.97
C THR A 427 -13.83 -35.04 24.91
N ASN A 428 -13.11 -34.05 24.39
CA ASN A 428 -12.35 -33.08 25.17
C ASN A 428 -13.12 -31.78 25.46
N LYS A 429 -14.28 -31.59 24.82
CA LYS A 429 -15.14 -30.38 24.92
C LYS A 429 -14.41 -29.09 24.55
N ARG A 430 -13.38 -29.17 23.70
CA ARG A 430 -12.60 -28.03 23.20
C ARG A 430 -12.25 -28.25 21.73
N PRO A 431 -12.26 -27.18 20.90
CA PRO A 431 -11.90 -27.30 19.50
C PRO A 431 -10.40 -27.60 19.38
N GLU A 432 -10.08 -28.78 18.84
CA GLU A 432 -8.70 -29.18 18.56
C GLU A 432 -8.58 -29.49 17.06
N PRO A 433 -7.99 -28.60 16.26
CA PRO A 433 -7.84 -28.85 14.83
C PRO A 433 -7.03 -30.14 14.62
N ARG A 434 -7.55 -30.97 13.72
CA ARG A 434 -6.91 -32.20 13.26
C ARG A 434 -6.82 -32.14 11.75
N GLY A 435 -5.76 -32.74 11.23
CA GLY A 435 -5.42 -32.61 9.83
C GLY A 435 -4.04 -33.18 9.55
N SER A 436 -3.64 -33.03 8.30
CA SER A 436 -2.34 -33.48 7.82
C SER A 436 -1.65 -32.36 7.06
N VAL A 437 -0.35 -32.23 7.25
CA VAL A 437 0.52 -31.31 6.53
C VAL A 437 1.49 -32.12 5.70
N LEU A 438 1.51 -31.87 4.40
CA LEU A 438 2.51 -32.38 3.48
C LEU A 438 3.43 -31.23 3.10
N LEU A 439 4.72 -31.37 3.34
CA LEU A 439 5.74 -30.44 2.88
C LEU A 439 6.76 -31.18 2.05
N GLU A 440 7.17 -30.59 0.93
CA GLU A 440 8.24 -31.11 0.09
C GLU A 440 9.19 -29.97 -0.29
N ALA A 441 10.49 -30.24 -0.23
CA ALA A 441 11.54 -29.37 -0.71
C ALA A 441 12.50 -30.14 -1.61
N GLY A 442 12.80 -29.62 -2.80
CA GLY A 442 13.77 -30.22 -3.70
C GLY A 442 15.20 -30.07 -3.17
N LEU A 443 16.01 -31.12 -3.34
CA LEU A 443 17.41 -31.15 -2.93
C LEU A 443 18.33 -31.39 -4.12
N THR A 444 19.54 -30.81 -4.05
CA THR A 444 20.67 -31.15 -4.91
C THR A 444 21.60 -32.17 -4.24
N ARG A 445 21.64 -32.18 -2.90
CA ARG A 445 22.42 -33.09 -2.06
C ARG A 445 21.68 -33.39 -0.76
N ALA A 446 21.67 -34.64 -0.33
CA ALA A 446 20.95 -35.06 0.86
C ALA A 446 21.81 -35.02 2.13
N GLU A 447 23.12 -35.23 2.00
CA GLU A 447 24.02 -35.46 3.12
C GLU A 447 24.07 -34.28 4.10
N PRO A 448 24.18 -33.00 3.65
CA PRO A 448 24.20 -31.86 4.58
C PRO A 448 22.86 -31.68 5.31
N VAL A 449 21.74 -32.01 4.63
CA VAL A 449 20.39 -31.94 5.22
C VAL A 449 20.20 -33.02 6.28
N VAL A 450 20.62 -34.26 6.01
CA VAL A 450 20.58 -35.35 6.98
C VAL A 450 21.44 -35.01 8.20
N ALA A 451 22.63 -34.45 8.00
CA ALA A 451 23.51 -34.04 9.09
C ALA A 451 22.87 -32.94 9.96
N ALA A 452 22.30 -31.90 9.33
CA ALA A 452 21.63 -30.82 10.02
C ALA A 452 20.41 -31.30 10.83
N LEU A 453 19.54 -32.13 10.23
CA LEU A 453 18.36 -32.69 10.91
C LEU A 453 18.75 -33.61 12.07
N THR A 454 19.74 -34.50 11.86
CA THR A 454 20.22 -35.40 12.91
C THR A 454 20.70 -34.60 14.11
N LYS A 455 21.43 -33.50 13.86
CA LYS A 455 21.93 -32.64 14.93
C LYS A 455 20.80 -31.87 15.63
N ALA A 456 19.88 -31.29 14.85
CA ALA A 456 18.72 -30.58 15.40
C ALA A 456 17.89 -31.51 16.31
N PHE A 457 17.64 -32.75 15.88
CA PHE A 457 16.90 -33.72 16.68
C PHE A 457 17.68 -34.22 17.91
N ALA A 458 19.01 -34.35 17.82
CA ALA A 458 19.84 -34.72 18.97
C ALA A 458 19.94 -33.61 20.03
N ALA A 459 19.85 -32.34 19.62
CA ALA A 459 19.85 -31.19 20.54
C ALA A 459 18.49 -30.94 21.21
N GLY A 460 17.40 -31.45 20.62
CA GLY A 460 16.04 -31.29 21.14
C GLY A 460 15.61 -32.35 22.13
N SER A 461 14.41 -32.19 22.67
CA SER A 461 13.77 -33.14 23.61
C SER A 461 12.84 -34.15 22.93
N TRP A 462 12.91 -34.26 21.59
CA TRP A 462 12.01 -35.11 20.83
C TRP A 462 12.47 -36.56 20.83
N ASN A 463 11.51 -37.48 21.01
CA ASN A 463 11.75 -38.90 20.79
C ASN A 463 11.71 -39.20 19.29
N VAL A 464 12.88 -39.26 18.66
CA VAL A 464 13.02 -39.47 17.21
C VAL A 464 13.60 -40.85 16.92
N GLU A 465 12.83 -41.67 16.20
CA GLU A 465 13.31 -42.91 15.62
C GLU A 465 13.93 -42.62 14.24
N THR A 466 15.21 -42.92 14.06
CA THR A 466 15.88 -42.76 12.77
C THR A 466 15.98 -44.12 12.08
N VAL A 467 15.40 -44.23 10.88
CA VAL A 467 15.41 -45.44 10.05
C VAL A 467 16.13 -45.15 8.74
N LYS A 468 17.19 -45.89 8.47
CA LYS A 468 17.92 -45.83 7.21
C LYS A 468 17.44 -46.93 6.28
N GLU A 469 16.81 -46.54 5.18
CA GLU A 469 16.40 -47.41 4.08
C GLU A 469 17.32 -47.17 2.87
N LYS A 470 17.17 -47.94 1.80
CA LYS A 470 18.00 -47.79 0.58
C LYS A 470 17.83 -46.37 0.02
N ASN A 471 18.87 -45.54 0.18
CA ASN A 471 18.96 -44.15 -0.25
C ASN A 471 17.97 -43.16 0.41
N VAL A 472 17.29 -43.56 1.49
CA VAL A 472 16.36 -42.67 2.20
C VAL A 472 16.61 -42.75 3.70
N THR A 473 16.78 -41.60 4.35
CA THR A 473 16.81 -41.50 5.82
C THR A 473 15.48 -40.97 6.30
N LYS A 474 14.78 -41.74 7.15
CA LYS A 474 13.50 -41.36 7.74
C LYS A 474 13.69 -41.05 9.23
N PHE A 475 13.16 -39.92 9.66
CA PHE A 475 13.02 -39.54 11.05
C PHE A 475 11.54 -39.61 11.41
N ARG A 476 11.18 -40.55 12.29
CA ARG A 476 9.81 -40.71 12.79
C ARG A 476 9.73 -40.16 14.20
N LEU A 477 8.73 -39.34 14.45
CA LEU A 477 8.50 -38.73 15.74
C LEU A 477 7.00 -38.46 15.93
N ARG A 478 6.63 -38.02 17.13
CA ARG A 478 5.29 -37.55 17.42
C ARG A 478 5.34 -36.09 17.85
N MET A 479 4.43 -35.30 17.29
CA MET A 479 4.25 -33.89 17.63
C MET A 479 2.75 -33.64 17.82
N MET A 480 2.37 -33.05 18.95
CA MET A 480 0.95 -32.82 19.30
C MET A 480 0.09 -34.09 19.16
N GLU A 481 0.62 -35.23 19.65
CA GLU A 481 0.03 -36.58 19.55
C GLU A 481 -0.13 -37.15 18.14
N GLN A 482 0.22 -36.38 17.10
CA GLN A 482 0.15 -36.82 15.72
C GLN A 482 1.49 -37.43 15.27
N PRO A 483 1.46 -38.46 14.41
CA PRO A 483 2.67 -38.97 13.78
C PRO A 483 3.26 -37.89 12.86
N MET A 484 4.58 -37.76 12.90
CA MET A 484 5.35 -36.96 11.96
C MET A 484 6.47 -37.81 11.39
N VAL A 485 6.63 -37.76 10.07
CA VAL A 485 7.69 -38.47 9.35
C VAL A 485 8.40 -37.48 8.45
N VAL A 486 9.69 -37.29 8.70
CA VAL A 486 10.58 -36.53 7.82
C VAL A 486 11.43 -37.53 7.04
N SER A 487 11.35 -37.51 5.71
CA SER A 487 12.13 -38.40 4.85
C SER A 487 13.08 -37.56 4.00
N VAL A 488 14.36 -37.94 4.00
CA VAL A 488 15.40 -37.32 3.17
C VAL A 488 15.86 -38.36 2.14
N ALA A 489 15.47 -38.16 0.89
CA ALA A 489 15.93 -38.91 -0.27
C ALA A 489 17.01 -38.09 -1.02
N PRO A 490 17.69 -38.65 -2.04
CA PRO A 490 18.83 -37.98 -2.68
C PRO A 490 18.47 -36.63 -3.32
N ASP A 491 17.24 -36.51 -3.84
CA ASP A 491 16.76 -35.36 -4.60
C ASP A 491 15.66 -34.56 -3.89
N ARG A 492 15.24 -34.95 -2.68
CA ARG A 492 14.13 -34.31 -1.96
C ARG A 492 14.11 -34.55 -0.46
N LEU A 493 13.60 -33.55 0.24
CA LEU A 493 13.14 -33.60 1.62
C LEU A 493 11.61 -33.61 1.61
N SER A 494 10.98 -34.57 2.27
CA SER A 494 9.53 -34.60 2.46
C SER A 494 9.18 -34.70 3.94
N LEU A 495 8.19 -33.94 4.38
CA LEU A 495 7.60 -34.04 5.71
C LEU A 495 6.12 -34.35 5.57
N GLN A 496 5.67 -35.35 6.33
CA GLN A 496 4.27 -35.63 6.55
C GLN A 496 4.00 -35.56 8.05
N ALA A 497 3.17 -34.62 8.48
CA ALA A 497 2.64 -34.56 9.83
C ALA A 497 1.14 -34.84 9.80
N GLY A 498 0.62 -35.61 10.75
CA GLY A 498 -0.78 -36.03 10.79
C GLY A 498 -1.02 -37.40 10.14
N GLU A 499 -2.28 -37.79 10.07
CA GLU A 499 -2.71 -39.09 9.56
C GLU A 499 -2.40 -39.25 8.07
N ALA A 500 -2.24 -40.51 7.64
CA ALA A 500 -2.03 -40.83 6.23
C ALA A 500 -3.26 -40.50 5.39
N LEU A 501 -3.04 -39.82 4.27
CA LEU A 501 -4.10 -39.38 3.36
C LEU A 501 -4.35 -40.37 2.21
N ASP A 502 -3.98 -41.65 2.38
CA ASP A 502 -4.03 -42.65 1.30
C ASP A 502 -5.45 -42.98 0.81
N ALA A 503 -6.46 -42.72 1.64
CA ALA A 503 -7.86 -42.87 1.27
C ALA A 503 -8.38 -41.76 0.33
N ARG A 504 -7.68 -40.62 0.23
CA ARG A 504 -8.07 -39.52 -0.65
C ARG A 504 -7.56 -39.78 -2.08
N PRO A 505 -8.36 -39.52 -3.13
CA PRO A 505 -7.87 -39.59 -4.49
C PRO A 505 -6.76 -38.56 -4.70
N ARG A 506 -5.80 -38.90 -5.57
CA ARG A 506 -4.64 -38.06 -5.89
C ARG A 506 -4.77 -37.49 -7.29
N GLU A 507 -4.61 -36.17 -7.43
CA GLU A 507 -4.74 -35.42 -8.68
C GLU A 507 -3.62 -34.39 -8.84
N ASN A 508 -3.57 -33.73 -9.99
CA ASN A 508 -2.66 -32.61 -10.24
C ASN A 508 -3.22 -31.32 -9.62
N ILE A 509 -2.87 -31.11 -8.34
CA ILE A 509 -3.28 -29.95 -7.55
C ILE A 509 -2.77 -28.64 -8.16
N GLY A 510 -1.57 -28.63 -8.74
CA GLY A 510 -1.02 -27.44 -9.39
C GLY A 510 -1.88 -26.95 -10.56
N THR A 511 -2.49 -27.86 -11.32
CA THR A 511 -3.42 -27.51 -12.42
C THR A 511 -4.73 -26.96 -11.88
N ALA A 512 -5.32 -27.62 -10.88
CA ALA A 512 -6.54 -27.15 -10.24
C ALA A 512 -6.39 -25.75 -9.61
N LEU A 513 -5.24 -25.47 -8.98
CA LEU A 513 -4.95 -24.15 -8.41
C LEU A 513 -4.78 -23.07 -9.51
N ARG A 514 -4.13 -23.40 -10.62
CA ARG A 514 -3.97 -22.49 -11.77
C ARG A 514 -5.29 -22.13 -12.43
N GLU A 515 -6.15 -23.12 -12.65
CA GLU A 515 -7.48 -22.91 -13.22
C GLU A 515 -8.34 -22.02 -12.31
N ARG A 516 -8.21 -22.18 -10.99
CA ARG A 516 -9.01 -21.42 -10.03
C ARG A 516 -8.54 -19.98 -9.82
N PHE A 517 -7.24 -19.73 -9.72
CA PHE A 517 -6.72 -18.42 -9.30
C PHE A 517 -6.15 -17.60 -10.44
N SER A 518 -5.19 -18.15 -11.17
CA SER A 518 -4.48 -17.49 -12.28
C SER A 518 -3.69 -18.55 -13.04
N ALA A 519 -3.70 -18.47 -14.38
CA ALA A 519 -3.15 -19.50 -15.28
C ALA A 519 -1.69 -19.89 -15.00
N ASN A 520 -0.89 -18.99 -14.40
CA ASN A 520 0.53 -19.21 -14.12
C ASN A 520 0.85 -19.35 -12.62
N ALA A 521 -0.11 -19.09 -11.72
CA ALA A 521 0.14 -19.18 -10.28
C ALA A 521 0.52 -20.61 -9.87
N PHE A 522 1.22 -20.77 -8.75
CA PHE A 522 1.74 -22.08 -8.35
C PHE A 522 2.61 -22.76 -9.44
N GLY A 523 3.25 -21.94 -10.28
CA GLY A 523 4.17 -22.38 -11.33
C GLY A 523 5.65 -22.18 -10.98
N PRO A 524 6.55 -22.64 -11.85
CA PRO A 524 7.97 -22.30 -11.81
C PRO A 524 8.22 -20.80 -11.61
N SER A 525 9.16 -20.44 -10.73
CA SER A 525 9.50 -19.04 -10.43
C SER A 525 8.42 -18.22 -9.70
N HIS A 526 7.36 -18.84 -9.17
CA HIS A 526 6.36 -18.14 -8.38
C HIS A 526 6.54 -18.33 -6.87
N LEU A 527 6.10 -17.35 -6.10
CA LEU A 527 5.77 -17.47 -4.68
C LEU A 527 4.26 -17.33 -4.54
N SER A 528 3.57 -18.42 -4.22
CA SER A 528 2.11 -18.47 -4.17
C SER A 528 1.62 -18.98 -2.82
N LEU A 529 0.56 -18.37 -2.29
CA LEU A 529 -0.12 -18.78 -1.06
C LEU A 529 -1.62 -18.75 -1.28
N MET A 530 -2.32 -19.76 -0.76
CA MET A 530 -3.76 -19.88 -0.74
C MET A 530 -4.24 -20.37 0.62
N VAL A 531 -5.32 -19.78 1.11
CA VAL A 531 -6.17 -20.32 2.18
C VAL A 531 -7.61 -20.41 1.67
N ASP A 532 -8.26 -21.54 1.90
CA ASP A 532 -9.60 -21.85 1.41
C ASP A 532 -10.53 -22.30 2.55
N MET A 533 -11.24 -21.32 3.09
CA MET A 533 -12.22 -21.50 4.16
C MET A 533 -13.52 -22.12 3.64
N GLY A 534 -13.86 -21.91 2.37
CA GLY A 534 -14.96 -22.61 1.68
C GLY A 534 -14.72 -24.11 1.64
N ARG A 535 -13.50 -24.53 1.29
CA ARG A 535 -13.11 -25.94 1.34
C ARG A 535 -13.11 -26.48 2.76
N LEU A 536 -12.59 -25.75 3.74
CA LEU A 536 -12.62 -26.18 5.14
C LEU A 536 -14.05 -26.41 5.63
N ARG A 537 -14.97 -25.49 5.29
CA ARG A 537 -16.40 -25.64 5.60
C ARG A 537 -16.99 -26.89 4.93
N ALA A 538 -16.72 -27.09 3.65
CA ALA A 538 -17.19 -28.27 2.93
C ALA A 538 -16.65 -29.58 3.55
N GLU A 539 -15.39 -29.60 4.00
CA GLU A 539 -14.80 -30.75 4.71
C GLU A 539 -15.44 -30.99 6.08
N MET A 540 -15.83 -29.92 6.80
CA MET A 540 -16.58 -30.03 8.06
C MET A 540 -18.02 -30.53 7.85
N ASP A 541 -18.66 -30.14 6.75
CA ASP A 541 -20.02 -30.55 6.43
C ASP A 541 -20.11 -31.96 5.81
N ALA A 542 -19.01 -32.48 5.24
CA ALA A 542 -19.00 -33.75 4.52
C ALA A 542 -19.31 -35.01 5.36
N PRO A 543 -18.81 -35.19 6.61
CA PRO A 543 -19.03 -36.41 7.36
C PRO A 543 -20.51 -36.63 7.70
N THR A 544 -21.06 -37.77 7.29
CA THR A 544 -22.40 -38.24 7.68
C THR A 544 -22.37 -39.14 8.90
N GLN A 545 -21.24 -39.79 9.15
CA GLN A 545 -20.97 -40.62 10.33
C GLN A 545 -19.51 -40.44 10.76
N VAL A 546 -19.26 -40.52 12.08
CA VAL A 546 -17.93 -40.50 12.65
C VAL A 546 -17.81 -41.69 13.62
N PRO A 547 -16.81 -42.58 13.47
CA PRO A 547 -16.64 -43.72 14.35
C PRO A 547 -16.57 -43.30 15.82
N GLY A 548 -17.38 -43.96 16.66
CA GLY A 548 -17.46 -43.66 18.10
C GLY A 548 -18.31 -42.44 18.47
N VAL A 549 -18.96 -41.78 17.50
CA VAL A 549 -19.80 -40.59 17.73
C VAL A 549 -21.26 -40.88 17.34
N PRO A 550 -22.23 -40.77 18.28
CA PRO A 550 -23.65 -40.88 17.96
C PRO A 550 -24.13 -39.80 16.96
N THR A 551 -24.99 -40.18 16.02
CA THR A 551 -25.46 -39.29 14.93
C THR A 551 -26.07 -37.97 15.42
N GLY A 552 -26.86 -38.00 16.49
CA GLY A 552 -27.46 -36.79 17.06
C GLY A 552 -26.42 -35.82 17.64
N GLN A 553 -25.36 -36.34 18.26
CA GLN A 553 -24.26 -35.53 18.78
C GLN A 553 -23.39 -34.96 17.65
N LEU A 554 -23.18 -35.74 16.58
CA LEU A 554 -22.49 -35.25 15.38
C LEU A 554 -23.24 -34.10 14.73
N ALA A 555 -24.57 -34.19 14.59
CA ALA A 555 -25.37 -33.11 14.02
C ALA A 555 -25.24 -31.80 14.83
N ALA A 556 -25.31 -31.90 16.17
CA ALA A 556 -25.10 -30.75 17.05
C ALA A 556 -23.68 -30.18 16.95
N ALA A 557 -22.66 -31.03 16.91
CA ALA A 557 -21.26 -30.61 16.76
C ALA A 557 -20.99 -29.93 15.42
N LYS A 558 -21.60 -30.42 14.33
CA LYS A 558 -21.53 -29.80 13.00
C LYS A 558 -22.17 -28.42 12.98
N ALA A 559 -23.37 -28.29 13.54
CA ALA A 559 -24.06 -27.00 13.66
C ALA A 559 -23.21 -25.98 14.45
N PHE A 560 -22.62 -26.41 15.57
CA PHE A 560 -21.72 -25.58 16.36
C PHE A 560 -20.46 -25.20 15.57
N GLY A 561 -19.80 -26.16 14.91
CA GLY A 561 -18.60 -25.93 14.12
C GLY A 561 -18.83 -24.96 12.95
N GLY A 562 -19.96 -25.10 12.26
CA GLY A 562 -20.36 -24.16 11.21
C GLY A 562 -20.59 -22.75 11.75
N ALA A 563 -21.34 -22.61 12.84
CA ALA A 563 -21.56 -21.31 13.49
C ALA A 563 -20.25 -20.66 13.97
N PHE A 564 -19.32 -21.46 14.50
CA PHE A 564 -17.99 -21.00 14.91
C PHE A 564 -17.17 -20.48 13.72
N LEU A 565 -17.09 -21.22 12.62
CA LEU A 565 -16.40 -20.76 11.41
C LEU A 565 -17.00 -19.47 10.84
N ASP A 566 -18.33 -19.33 10.93
CA ASP A 566 -19.06 -18.15 10.47
C ASP A 566 -18.74 -16.91 11.30
N GLN A 567 -18.39 -17.10 12.58
CA GLN A 567 -17.95 -16.03 13.47
C GLN A 567 -16.47 -15.66 13.26
N VAL A 568 -15.61 -16.64 12.98
CA VAL A 568 -14.15 -16.44 12.96
C VAL A 568 -13.62 -16.03 11.58
N THR A 569 -14.28 -16.46 10.50
CA THR A 569 -13.80 -16.24 9.13
C THR A 569 -14.92 -15.85 8.17
N PRO A 570 -15.00 -14.59 7.77
CA PRO A 570 -16.05 -14.12 6.85
C PRO A 570 -15.69 -14.31 5.38
N PHE A 571 -14.46 -14.71 5.06
CA PHE A 571 -14.02 -14.97 3.69
C PHE A 571 -14.18 -16.44 3.30
N ASP A 572 -14.31 -16.66 1.99
CA ASP A 572 -14.38 -17.97 1.36
C ASP A 572 -12.97 -18.45 1.01
N HIS A 573 -12.19 -17.63 0.32
CA HIS A 573 -10.79 -17.92 0.05
C HIS A 573 -9.96 -16.64 -0.09
N ALA A 574 -8.66 -16.78 0.20
CA ALA A 574 -7.65 -15.77 0.01
C ALA A 574 -6.47 -16.37 -0.77
N PHE A 575 -5.92 -15.61 -1.69
CA PHE A 575 -4.83 -16.01 -2.56
C PHE A 575 -3.88 -14.84 -2.79
N VAL A 576 -2.59 -15.12 -2.82
CA VAL A 576 -1.55 -14.17 -3.23
C VAL A 576 -0.47 -14.89 -4.03
N ASP A 577 0.06 -14.21 -5.04
CA ASP A 577 1.06 -14.72 -5.97
C ASP A 577 2.03 -13.61 -6.36
N LEU A 578 3.32 -13.91 -6.27
CA LEU A 578 4.40 -13.05 -6.74
C LEU A 578 5.15 -13.80 -7.85
N ALA A 579 5.29 -13.17 -9.01
CA ALA A 579 5.86 -13.77 -10.20
C ALA A 579 6.88 -12.86 -10.90
N PRO A 580 7.90 -13.40 -11.58
CA PRO A 580 8.78 -12.64 -12.46
C PRO A 580 7.98 -11.96 -13.57
N GLU A 581 8.31 -10.71 -13.87
CA GLU A 581 7.82 -10.01 -15.06
C GLU A 581 8.92 -9.10 -15.60
N GLU A 582 8.92 -8.80 -16.90
CA GLU A 582 9.98 -7.98 -17.50
C GLU A 582 10.12 -6.63 -16.79
N GLY A 583 11.35 -6.34 -16.32
CA GLY A 583 11.66 -5.14 -15.53
C GLY A 583 11.22 -5.20 -14.06
N GLY A 584 10.92 -6.38 -13.50
CA GLY A 584 10.57 -6.51 -12.08
C GLY A 584 9.93 -7.83 -11.65
N ALA A 585 8.95 -7.71 -10.76
CA ALA A 585 8.02 -8.78 -10.37
C ALA A 585 6.60 -8.24 -10.21
N ARG A 586 5.62 -9.09 -10.49
CA ARG A 586 4.19 -8.78 -10.35
C ARG A 586 3.60 -9.47 -9.14
N LEU A 587 2.92 -8.70 -8.32
CA LEU A 587 2.09 -9.14 -7.20
C LEU A 587 0.63 -9.22 -7.64
N ARG A 588 -0.02 -10.36 -7.42
CA ARG A 588 -1.47 -10.52 -7.57
C ARG A 588 -2.04 -11.08 -6.28
N GLY A 589 -3.08 -10.43 -5.77
CA GLY A 589 -3.81 -10.88 -4.59
C GLY A 589 -5.30 -10.92 -4.84
N ARG A 590 -6.01 -11.82 -4.17
CA ARG A 590 -7.47 -11.87 -4.18
C ARG A 590 -8.00 -12.37 -2.84
N ILE A 591 -8.98 -11.66 -2.30
CA ILE A 591 -9.79 -12.10 -1.16
C ILE A 591 -11.25 -12.09 -1.63
N VAL A 592 -11.96 -13.19 -1.41
CA VAL A 592 -13.39 -13.31 -1.70
C VAL A 592 -14.14 -13.52 -0.39
N ILE A 593 -15.02 -12.60 -0.05
CA ILE A 593 -15.93 -12.69 1.08
C ILE A 593 -17.04 -13.68 0.76
N ARG A 594 -17.44 -14.47 1.76
CA ARG A 594 -18.56 -15.40 1.61
C ARG A 594 -19.85 -14.64 1.27
N THR A 595 -20.57 -15.12 0.27
CA THR A 595 -21.97 -14.71 0.03
C THR A 595 -22.84 -15.38 1.08
N ARG A 596 -23.62 -14.57 1.82
CA ARG A 596 -24.59 -15.09 2.78
C ARG A 596 -25.80 -15.67 2.10
#